data_AF-A0A1E3WCM3-F1
#
_entry.id   AF-A0A1E3WCM3-F1
#
_cell.length_a   1.000
_cell.length_b   1.000
_cell.length_c   1.000
_cell.angle_alpha   90.00
_cell.angle_beta   90.00
_cell.angle_gamma   90.00
#
_symmetry.space_group_name_H-M   'P 1'
#
loop_
_entity.id
_entity.type
_entity.pdbx_description
1 polymer ?
#
loop_
_entity_poly.entity_id
_entity_poly.type
_entity_poly.pdbx_seq_one_letter_code
_entity_poly.pdbx_strand_id
1 'polypeptide(L)'
;MLFASALVIGGSAIAADDIEQKAQICATCHGADGVPINNTTPVIWGQDEGYLYLQLRDFQKGTRKSPLMEPIVADLEKQDMYDLAAYFTNKKWPNLGQPSAPSDVAAKAESAAKSIGCRGCHLDHFQGDGTTARLAGQWQEYLLSQMLAFRDGSRGNNPGMSDLMKATPKEDLEPLSKYLAGLQVDQYIGRGGR
;
A
#
# COMPACT_ATOMS: atom_id res chain seq x y z
N MET A 1 3.36 52.46 26.94
CA MET A 1 3.96 51.88 25.71
C MET A 1 3.86 50.38 25.83
N LEU A 2 3.26 49.75 24.83
CA LEU A 2 2.74 48.38 24.84
C LEU A 2 3.86 47.34 24.90
N PHE A 3 3.73 46.34 25.78
CA PHE A 3 4.47 45.08 25.72
C PHE A 3 3.82 44.18 24.66
N ALA A 4 4.53 43.91 23.58
CA ALA A 4 4.17 42.88 22.61
C ALA A 4 4.77 41.54 23.06
N SER A 5 3.96 40.70 23.71
CA SER A 5 4.30 39.29 23.94
C SER A 5 4.09 38.51 22.66
N ALA A 6 5.17 38.05 22.04
CA ALA A 6 5.13 37.09 20.94
C ALA A 6 4.84 35.69 21.52
N LEU A 7 3.66 35.15 21.22
CA LEU A 7 3.33 33.75 21.49
C LEU A 7 3.89 32.90 20.36
N VAL A 8 5.00 32.21 20.63
CA VAL A 8 5.53 31.17 19.72
C VAL A 8 4.72 29.90 19.97
N ILE A 9 3.81 29.58 19.07
CA ILE A 9 3.12 28.28 19.03
C ILE A 9 4.12 27.28 18.44
N GLY A 10 4.92 26.66 19.30
CA GLY A 10 5.77 25.53 18.92
C GLY A 10 4.92 24.27 18.83
N GLY A 11 4.62 23.82 17.61
CA GLY A 11 4.25 22.43 17.38
C GLY A 11 5.43 21.53 17.79
N SER A 12 5.17 20.59 18.68
CA SER A 12 6.17 19.82 19.43
C SER A 12 7.13 19.04 18.54
N ALA A 13 8.40 19.45 18.47
CA ALA A 13 9.49 18.66 17.89
C ALA A 13 9.54 17.22 18.46
N ILE A 14 9.13 17.04 19.73
CA ILE A 14 9.06 15.76 20.43
C ILE A 14 8.11 14.75 19.75
N ALA A 15 6.98 15.21 19.20
CA ALA A 15 6.03 14.31 18.51
C ALA A 15 6.54 13.90 17.12
N ALA A 16 7.26 14.79 16.43
CA ALA A 16 7.92 14.48 15.17
C ALA A 16 9.09 13.50 15.38
N ASP A 17 9.86 13.67 16.45
CA ASP A 17 10.96 12.77 16.80
C ASP A 17 10.48 11.34 17.15
N ASP A 18 9.29 11.21 17.77
CA ASP A 18 8.69 9.91 18.11
C ASP A 18 8.17 9.16 16.87
N ILE A 19 7.49 9.85 15.94
CA ILE A 19 6.99 9.18 14.73
C ILE A 19 8.12 8.74 13.79
N GLU A 20 9.20 9.53 13.68
CA GLU A 20 10.35 9.19 12.84
C GLU A 20 11.03 7.91 13.37
N GLN A 21 11.17 7.78 14.69
CA GLN A 21 11.72 6.57 15.33
C GLN A 21 10.85 5.34 15.08
N LYS A 22 9.52 5.47 15.22
CA LYS A 22 8.58 4.37 14.92
C LYS A 22 8.63 3.99 13.43
N ALA A 23 8.71 4.97 12.54
CA ALA A 23 8.81 4.74 11.10
C ALA A 23 10.11 4.04 10.68
N GLN A 24 11.22 4.25 11.39
CA GLN A 24 12.49 3.56 11.13
C GLN A 24 12.37 2.03 11.28
N ILE A 25 11.54 1.55 12.22
CA ILE A 25 11.26 0.12 12.37
C ILE A 25 10.60 -0.42 11.09
N CYS A 26 9.61 0.30 10.55
CA CYS A 26 8.94 -0.09 9.31
C CYS A 26 9.93 -0.13 8.13
N ALA A 27 10.82 0.87 8.04
CA ALA A 27 11.83 0.97 6.99
C ALA A 27 12.84 -0.20 6.98
N THR A 28 12.98 -0.94 8.08
CA THR A 28 13.87 -2.11 8.15
C THR A 28 13.48 -3.19 7.13
N CYS A 29 12.18 -3.38 6.89
CA CYS A 29 11.68 -4.35 5.91
C CYS A 29 11.14 -3.68 4.64
N HIS A 30 10.47 -2.54 4.80
CA HIS A 30 9.84 -1.82 3.69
C HIS A 30 10.79 -0.87 2.95
N GLY A 31 12.03 -0.73 3.42
CA GLY A 31 13.10 0.06 2.78
C GLY A 31 13.15 1.51 3.23
N ALA A 32 14.35 2.08 3.40
CA ALA A 32 14.52 3.49 3.80
C ALA A 32 13.88 4.47 2.80
N ASP A 33 14.03 4.20 1.50
CA ASP A 33 13.42 4.98 0.41
C ASP A 33 12.19 4.28 -0.18
N GLY A 34 11.55 3.40 0.61
CA GLY A 34 10.36 2.65 0.23
C GLY A 34 10.59 1.46 -0.67
N VAL A 35 11.84 1.17 -1.06
CA VAL A 35 12.22 -0.04 -1.81
C VAL A 35 12.39 -1.21 -0.83
N PRO A 36 11.46 -2.16 -0.76
CA PRO A 36 11.49 -3.24 0.22
C PRO A 36 12.70 -4.16 0.02
N ILE A 37 13.18 -4.75 1.12
CA ILE A 37 14.39 -5.61 1.12
C ILE A 37 14.20 -6.95 0.39
N ASN A 38 12.95 -7.33 0.12
CA ASN A 38 12.57 -8.49 -0.67
C ASN A 38 11.25 -8.22 -1.43
N ASN A 39 10.98 -9.00 -2.46
CA ASN A 39 9.84 -8.82 -3.36
C ASN A 39 8.48 -9.28 -2.80
N THR A 40 8.45 -9.94 -1.63
CA THR A 40 7.20 -10.32 -0.95
C THR A 40 6.80 -9.32 0.15
N THR A 41 7.66 -8.37 0.47
CA THR A 41 7.35 -7.23 1.35
C THR A 41 6.81 -6.09 0.50
N PRO A 42 5.64 -5.51 0.82
CA PRO A 42 5.05 -4.48 -0.01
C PRO A 42 5.71 -3.12 0.15
N VAL A 43 5.64 -2.30 -0.89
CA VAL A 43 5.77 -0.84 -0.78
C VAL A 43 4.64 -0.28 0.07
N ILE A 44 4.99 0.54 1.06
CA ILE A 44 4.04 1.34 1.87
C ILE A 44 4.22 2.86 1.67
N TRP A 45 5.31 3.29 1.02
CA TRP A 45 5.58 4.70 0.71
C TRP A 45 4.60 5.21 -0.33
N GLY A 46 3.95 6.33 -0.07
CA GLY A 46 2.97 6.94 -0.98
C GLY A 46 1.72 6.11 -1.21
N GLN A 47 1.46 5.13 -0.34
CA GLN A 47 0.22 4.36 -0.31
C GLN A 47 -0.87 5.17 0.39
N ASP A 48 -2.14 4.89 0.06
CA ASP A 48 -3.27 5.62 0.62
C ASP A 48 -3.33 5.52 2.15
N GLU A 49 -3.44 6.67 2.82
CA GLU A 49 -3.45 6.78 4.29
C GLU A 49 -4.53 5.90 4.93
N GLY A 50 -5.75 5.97 4.41
CA GLY A 50 -6.87 5.16 4.91
C GLY A 50 -6.61 3.67 4.75
N TYR A 51 -6.01 3.26 3.64
CA TYR A 51 -5.62 1.85 3.43
C TYR A 51 -4.55 1.42 4.44
N LEU A 52 -3.49 2.21 4.64
CA LEU A 52 -2.42 1.91 5.58
C LEU A 52 -2.95 1.75 7.00
N TYR A 53 -3.76 2.69 7.48
CA TYR A 53 -4.41 2.61 8.79
C TYR A 53 -5.21 1.32 8.95
N LEU A 54 -6.05 0.99 7.96
CA LEU A 54 -6.86 -0.23 8.00
C LEU A 54 -5.98 -1.48 8.07
N GLN A 55 -4.88 -1.55 7.30
CA GLN A 55 -4.01 -2.72 7.33
C GLN A 55 -3.30 -2.88 8.67
N LEU A 56 -2.75 -1.81 9.25
CA LEU A 56 -2.12 -1.84 10.57
C LEU A 56 -3.10 -2.34 11.64
N ARG A 57 -4.29 -1.75 11.67
CA ARG A 57 -5.38 -2.13 12.58
C ARG A 57 -5.80 -3.59 12.38
N ASP A 58 -5.90 -4.04 11.13
CA ASP A 58 -6.39 -5.38 10.82
C ASP A 58 -5.36 -6.46 11.19
N PHE A 59 -4.06 -6.15 11.08
CA PHE A 59 -2.99 -6.98 11.63
C PHE A 59 -3.07 -7.02 13.16
N GLN A 60 -3.22 -5.88 13.82
CA GLN A 60 -3.30 -5.80 15.29
C GLN A 60 -4.50 -6.60 15.83
N LYS A 61 -5.63 -6.57 15.12
CA LYS A 61 -6.83 -7.33 15.48
C LYS A 61 -6.78 -8.80 15.04
N GLY A 62 -5.75 -9.25 14.33
CA GLY A 62 -5.64 -10.61 13.80
C GLY A 62 -6.62 -10.95 12.67
N THR A 63 -7.34 -9.96 12.13
CA THR A 63 -8.26 -10.13 10.99
C THR A 63 -7.52 -10.25 9.66
N ARG A 64 -6.33 -9.65 9.58
CA ARG A 64 -5.30 -9.96 8.59
C ARG A 64 -4.14 -10.62 9.35
N LYS A 65 -3.78 -11.85 8.98
CA LYS A 65 -2.74 -12.60 9.69
C LYS A 65 -1.38 -12.38 9.04
N SER A 66 -0.34 -12.23 9.84
CA SER A 66 1.05 -12.25 9.39
C SER A 66 1.99 -12.43 10.56
N PRO A 67 2.74 -13.54 10.64
CA PRO A 67 3.74 -13.75 11.69
C PRO A 67 4.81 -12.65 11.75
N LEU A 68 5.01 -11.90 10.66
CA LEU A 68 5.98 -10.81 10.59
C LEU A 68 5.39 -9.47 11.07
N MET A 69 4.13 -9.16 10.72
CA MET A 69 3.54 -7.86 11.06
C MET A 69 2.85 -7.86 12.42
N GLU A 70 2.34 -9.00 12.89
CA GLU A 70 1.66 -9.09 14.19
C GLU A 70 2.51 -8.57 15.36
N PRO A 71 3.80 -8.94 15.51
CA PRO A 71 4.66 -8.37 16.56
C PRO A 71 4.93 -6.87 16.38
N ILE A 72 4.98 -6.38 15.14
CA ILE A 72 5.28 -4.98 14.83
C ILE A 72 4.14 -4.05 15.25
N VAL A 73 2.89 -4.52 15.13
CA VAL A 73 1.71 -3.72 15.45
C VAL A 73 1.14 -3.98 16.84
N ALA A 74 1.70 -4.94 17.59
CA ALA A 74 1.16 -5.41 18.86
C ALA A 74 1.00 -4.28 19.88
N ASP A 75 2.01 -3.40 19.98
CA ASP A 75 2.08 -2.33 20.97
C ASP A 75 1.71 -0.95 20.39
N LEU A 76 1.29 -0.88 19.11
CA LEU A 76 0.90 0.40 18.50
C LEU A 76 -0.44 0.87 19.07
N GLU A 77 -0.49 2.09 19.56
CA GLU A 77 -1.76 2.71 19.89
C GLU A 77 -2.53 3.12 18.63
N LYS A 78 -3.81 3.44 18.79
CA LYS A 78 -4.63 3.93 17.66
C LYS A 78 -4.01 5.16 17.01
N GLN A 79 -3.46 6.06 17.81
CA GLN A 79 -2.82 7.28 17.32
C GLN A 79 -1.54 6.98 16.54
N ASP A 80 -0.70 6.05 17.01
CA ASP A 80 0.49 5.61 16.28
C ASP A 80 0.15 5.10 14.88
N MET A 81 -0.93 4.32 14.75
CA MET A 81 -1.36 3.80 13.44
C MET A 81 -1.84 4.91 12.50
N TYR A 82 -2.48 5.96 13.02
CA TYR A 82 -2.83 7.13 12.21
C TYR A 82 -1.58 7.91 11.80
N ASP A 83 -0.69 8.17 12.75
CA ASP A 83 0.50 8.98 12.50
C ASP A 83 1.45 8.26 11.53
N LEU A 84 1.60 6.93 11.63
CA LEU A 84 2.37 6.13 10.67
C LEU A 84 1.73 6.11 9.28
N ALA A 85 0.40 5.99 9.20
CA ALA A 85 -0.31 6.07 7.92
C ALA A 85 -0.12 7.44 7.25
N ALA A 86 -0.27 8.53 8.03
CA ALA A 86 -0.06 9.90 7.57
C ALA A 86 1.42 10.16 7.24
N TYR A 87 2.35 9.52 7.94
CA TYR A 87 3.77 9.61 7.64
C TYR A 87 4.09 9.01 6.28
N PHE A 88 3.66 7.78 6.02
CA PHE A 88 4.01 7.06 4.79
C PHE A 88 3.22 7.52 3.55
N THR A 89 1.97 7.96 3.70
CA THR A 89 1.18 8.51 2.57
C THR A 89 1.85 9.74 1.94
N ASN A 90 2.55 10.55 2.75
CA ASN A 90 3.25 11.75 2.29
C ASN A 90 4.66 11.46 1.74
N LYS A 91 5.06 10.19 1.63
CA LYS A 91 6.32 9.81 0.98
C LYS A 91 6.11 9.54 -0.51
N LYS A 92 7.19 9.66 -1.28
CA LYS A 92 7.17 9.33 -2.70
C LYS A 92 7.08 7.82 -2.90
N TRP A 93 6.13 7.37 -3.73
CA TRP A 93 6.10 5.98 -4.20
C TRP A 93 7.35 5.68 -5.03
N PRO A 94 8.13 4.64 -4.69
CA PRO A 94 9.39 4.33 -5.37
C PRO A 94 9.17 3.66 -6.73
N ASN A 95 10.15 3.79 -7.61
CA ASN A 95 10.24 2.97 -8.81
C ASN A 95 11.07 1.72 -8.51
N LEU A 96 10.44 0.54 -8.58
CA LEU A 96 11.09 -0.75 -8.30
C LEU A 96 11.90 -1.30 -9.50
N GLY A 97 11.87 -0.62 -10.65
CA GLY A 97 12.60 -1.06 -11.86
C GLY A 97 12.05 -2.31 -12.52
N GLN A 98 10.83 -2.72 -12.19
CA GLN A 98 10.18 -3.90 -12.77
C GLN A 98 9.83 -3.62 -14.25
N PRO A 99 10.11 -4.57 -15.17
CA PRO A 99 9.80 -4.38 -16.58
C PRO A 99 8.28 -4.36 -16.80
N SER A 100 7.85 -3.57 -17.77
CA SER A 100 6.46 -3.64 -18.24
C SER A 100 6.12 -5.03 -18.78
N ALA A 101 4.89 -5.47 -18.57
CA ALA A 101 4.43 -6.75 -19.08
C ALA A 101 4.47 -6.77 -20.62
N PRO A 102 4.79 -7.92 -21.24
CA PRO A 102 4.59 -8.13 -22.68
C PRO A 102 3.16 -7.79 -23.11
N SER A 103 2.97 -7.34 -24.35
CA SER A 103 1.69 -6.81 -24.82
C SER A 103 0.53 -7.82 -24.76
N ASP A 104 0.81 -9.10 -25.01
CA ASP A 104 -0.16 -10.19 -24.90
C ASP A 104 -0.58 -10.44 -23.43
N VAL A 105 0.38 -10.38 -22.50
CA VAL A 105 0.14 -10.48 -21.06
C VAL A 105 -0.67 -9.28 -20.57
N ALA A 106 -0.32 -8.07 -21.01
CA ALA A 106 -1.04 -6.84 -20.67
C ALA A 106 -2.48 -6.88 -21.18
N ALA A 107 -2.71 -7.27 -22.44
CA ALA A 107 -4.06 -7.39 -23.00
C ALA A 107 -4.91 -8.41 -22.23
N LYS A 108 -4.33 -9.55 -21.86
CA LYS A 108 -5.00 -10.57 -21.03
C LYS A 108 -5.37 -10.00 -19.66
N ALA A 109 -4.43 -9.34 -18.99
CA ALA A 109 -4.64 -8.73 -17.67
C ALA A 109 -5.71 -7.63 -17.71
N GLU A 110 -5.71 -6.77 -18.72
CA GLU A 110 -6.72 -5.73 -18.89
C GLU A 110 -8.12 -6.30 -19.13
N SER A 111 -8.23 -7.36 -19.94
CA SER A 111 -9.49 -8.06 -20.17
C SER A 111 -10.03 -8.68 -18.87
N ALA A 112 -9.17 -9.36 -18.10
CA ALA A 112 -9.54 -9.92 -16.80
C ALA A 112 -9.97 -8.82 -15.81
N ALA A 113 -9.17 -7.74 -15.69
CA ALA A 113 -9.48 -6.61 -14.82
C ALA A 113 -10.80 -5.93 -15.18
N LYS A 114 -11.11 -5.84 -16.48
CA LYS A 114 -12.40 -5.32 -16.97
C LYS A 114 -13.55 -6.26 -16.64
N SER A 115 -13.39 -7.57 -16.87
CA SER A 115 -14.42 -8.57 -16.61
C SER A 115 -14.81 -8.67 -15.14
N ILE A 116 -13.82 -8.53 -14.25
CA ILE A 116 -14.01 -8.61 -12.79
C ILE A 116 -14.39 -7.24 -12.20
N GLY A 117 -14.20 -6.15 -12.94
CA GLY A 117 -14.53 -4.80 -12.49
C GLY A 117 -13.51 -4.18 -11.54
N CYS A 118 -12.23 -4.59 -11.60
CA CYS A 118 -11.19 -4.16 -10.67
C CYS A 118 -11.04 -2.63 -10.59
N ARG A 119 -11.17 -1.95 -11.74
CA ARG A 119 -11.09 -0.48 -11.83
C ARG A 119 -12.23 0.26 -11.14
N GLY A 120 -13.35 -0.42 -10.86
CA GLY A 120 -14.47 0.17 -10.12
C GLY A 120 -14.09 0.64 -8.71
N CYS A 121 -13.09 -0.01 -8.10
CA CYS A 121 -12.55 0.38 -6.80
C CYS A 121 -11.11 0.89 -6.90
N HIS A 122 -10.24 0.19 -7.66
CA HIS A 122 -8.82 0.55 -7.73
C HIS A 122 -8.52 1.73 -8.66
N LEU A 123 -9.53 2.27 -9.34
CA LEU A 123 -9.46 3.36 -10.32
C LEU A 123 -8.69 3.00 -11.61
N ASP A 124 -8.78 3.88 -12.60
CA ASP A 124 -8.39 3.60 -13.99
C ASP A 124 -6.93 3.15 -14.17
N HIS A 125 -6.03 3.74 -13.38
CA HIS A 125 -4.59 3.46 -13.39
C HIS A 125 -4.17 2.56 -12.22
N PHE A 126 -5.13 1.95 -11.51
CA PHE A 126 -4.87 1.16 -10.30
C PHE A 126 -4.15 1.95 -9.21
N GLN A 127 -4.37 3.25 -9.17
CA GLN A 127 -3.72 4.18 -8.26
C GLN A 127 -4.28 4.13 -6.85
N GLY A 128 -5.47 3.55 -6.65
CA GLY A 128 -6.16 3.54 -5.36
C GLY A 128 -6.73 4.91 -4.98
N ASP A 129 -7.53 4.93 -3.91
CA ASP A 129 -7.98 6.14 -3.23
C ASP A 129 -8.56 5.78 -1.85
N GLY A 130 -8.31 6.63 -0.86
CA GLY A 130 -8.84 6.54 0.49
C GLY A 130 -8.49 5.23 1.20
N THR A 131 -9.41 4.27 1.20
CA THR A 131 -9.24 2.95 1.82
C THR A 131 -8.95 1.84 0.82
N THR A 132 -8.93 2.17 -0.47
CA THR A 132 -8.60 1.23 -1.55
C THR A 132 -7.14 1.38 -1.94
N ALA A 133 -6.38 0.30 -1.89
CA ALA A 133 -4.95 0.34 -2.18
C ALA A 133 -4.61 0.73 -3.63
N ARG A 134 -3.52 1.48 -3.75
CA ARG A 134 -2.66 1.49 -4.93
C ARG A 134 -2.09 0.10 -5.20
N LEU A 135 -2.27 -0.39 -6.42
CA LEU A 135 -1.69 -1.65 -6.92
C LEU A 135 -0.60 -1.41 -7.96
N ALA A 136 -0.69 -0.33 -8.74
CA ALA A 136 0.27 -0.01 -9.78
C ALA A 136 1.68 0.16 -9.23
N GLY A 137 2.65 -0.52 -9.84
CA GLY A 137 4.06 -0.43 -9.48
C GLY A 137 4.44 -1.11 -8.16
N GLN A 138 3.56 -1.93 -7.58
CA GLN A 138 3.88 -2.79 -6.44
C GLN A 138 4.66 -4.03 -6.92
N TRP A 139 5.37 -4.75 -6.03
CA TRP A 139 6.02 -6.00 -6.38
C TRP A 139 5.05 -7.06 -6.94
N GLN A 140 5.44 -7.70 -8.06
CA GLN A 140 4.66 -8.78 -8.66
C GLN A 140 4.38 -9.91 -7.67
N GLU A 141 5.40 -10.34 -6.92
CA GLU A 141 5.33 -11.47 -6.00
C GLU A 141 4.43 -11.15 -4.80
N TYR A 142 4.54 -9.94 -4.24
CA TYR A 142 3.58 -9.47 -3.25
C TYR A 142 2.16 -9.48 -3.83
N LEU A 143 1.92 -8.84 -4.97
CA LEU A 143 0.60 -8.77 -5.59
C LEU A 143 -0.01 -10.16 -5.82
N LEU A 144 0.75 -11.08 -6.42
CA LEU A 144 0.32 -12.44 -6.66
C LEU A 144 -0.01 -13.17 -5.34
N SER A 145 0.86 -13.06 -4.33
CA SER A 145 0.63 -13.67 -3.03
C SER A 145 -0.66 -13.16 -2.38
N GLN A 146 -0.95 -11.86 -2.49
CA GLN A 146 -2.16 -11.28 -1.89
C GLN A 146 -3.43 -11.70 -2.65
N MET A 147 -3.38 -11.77 -3.99
CA MET A 147 -4.50 -12.28 -4.79
C MET A 147 -4.81 -13.74 -4.43
N LEU A 148 -3.78 -14.58 -4.30
CA LEU A 148 -3.93 -15.97 -3.89
C LEU A 148 -4.46 -16.08 -2.45
N ALA A 149 -3.96 -15.26 -1.53
CA ALA A 149 -4.41 -15.27 -0.14
C ALA A 149 -5.87 -14.82 0.03
N PHE A 150 -6.33 -13.85 -0.76
CA PHE A 150 -7.75 -13.49 -0.80
C PHE A 150 -8.60 -14.60 -1.38
N ARG A 151 -8.11 -15.25 -2.45
CA ARG A 151 -8.80 -16.36 -3.13
C ARG A 151 -8.99 -17.56 -2.21
N ASP A 152 -7.95 -17.99 -1.50
CA ASP A 152 -7.98 -19.15 -0.61
C ASP A 152 -8.53 -18.85 0.78
N GLY A 153 -8.74 -17.58 1.11
CA GLY A 153 -9.31 -17.11 2.37
C GLY A 153 -8.31 -16.99 3.52
N SER A 154 -7.02 -17.27 3.30
CA SER A 154 -5.97 -17.01 4.30
C SER A 154 -5.83 -15.52 4.60
N ARG A 155 -6.20 -14.64 3.66
CA ARG A 155 -6.47 -13.22 3.89
C ARG A 155 -7.97 -12.94 3.79
N GLY A 156 -8.61 -12.75 4.95
CA GLY A 156 -10.07 -12.57 5.06
C GLY A 156 -10.54 -11.17 5.47
N ASN A 157 -9.64 -10.18 5.58
CA ASN A 157 -9.99 -8.84 6.07
C ASN A 157 -10.78 -7.96 5.06
N ASN A 158 -11.11 -8.51 3.88
CA ASN A 158 -12.00 -7.88 2.91
C ASN A 158 -12.77 -8.96 2.12
N PRO A 159 -14.02 -9.30 2.52
CA PRO A 159 -14.82 -10.33 1.86
C PRO A 159 -15.08 -10.06 0.38
N GLY A 160 -15.32 -8.79 0.00
CA GLY A 160 -15.53 -8.42 -1.40
C GLY A 160 -14.33 -8.75 -2.28
N MET A 161 -13.11 -8.45 -1.81
CA MET A 161 -11.89 -8.86 -2.52
C MET A 161 -11.70 -10.38 -2.55
N SER A 162 -12.04 -11.10 -1.47
CA SER A 162 -12.02 -12.56 -1.50
C SER A 162 -12.95 -13.14 -2.57
N ASP A 163 -14.17 -12.60 -2.70
CA ASP A 163 -15.14 -13.07 -3.70
C ASP A 163 -14.69 -12.74 -5.13
N LEU A 164 -14.16 -11.53 -5.37
CA LEU A 164 -13.60 -11.15 -6.67
C LEU A 164 -12.41 -12.04 -7.06
N MET A 165 -11.52 -12.36 -6.11
CA MET A 165 -10.36 -13.22 -6.37
C MET A 165 -10.75 -14.70 -6.56
N LYS A 166 -11.88 -15.15 -6.00
CA LYS A 166 -12.48 -16.46 -6.33
C LYS A 166 -13.12 -16.49 -7.71
N ALA A 167 -13.79 -15.40 -8.10
CA ALA A 167 -14.42 -15.26 -9.42
C ALA A 167 -13.40 -15.09 -10.55
N THR A 168 -12.22 -14.55 -10.26
CA THR A 168 -11.13 -14.44 -11.24
C THR A 168 -10.56 -15.81 -11.58
N PRO A 169 -10.40 -16.20 -12.86
CA PRO A 169 -9.72 -17.44 -13.24
C PRO A 169 -8.30 -17.48 -12.66
N LYS A 170 -7.85 -18.64 -12.17
CA LYS A 170 -6.57 -18.75 -11.46
C LYS A 170 -5.38 -18.42 -12.38
N GLU A 171 -5.50 -18.82 -13.64
CA GLU A 171 -4.56 -18.57 -14.73
C GLU A 171 -4.46 -17.09 -15.15
N ASP A 172 -5.34 -16.23 -14.64
CA ASP A 172 -5.31 -14.79 -14.91
C ASP A 172 -4.59 -14.01 -13.80
N LEU A 173 -4.40 -14.59 -12.62
CA LEU A 173 -3.80 -13.91 -11.46
C LEU A 173 -2.33 -13.55 -11.66
N GLU A 174 -1.54 -14.44 -12.28
CA GLU A 174 -0.14 -14.16 -12.59
C GLU A 174 0.03 -13.11 -13.70
N PRO A 175 -0.70 -13.18 -14.83
CA PRO A 175 -0.74 -12.07 -15.79
C PRO A 175 -1.16 -10.74 -15.16
N LEU A 176 -2.19 -10.74 -14.30
CA LEU A 176 -2.64 -9.55 -13.58
C LEU A 176 -1.55 -8.96 -12.69
N SER A 177 -0.89 -9.79 -11.88
CA SER A 177 0.18 -9.31 -10.99
C SER A 177 1.36 -8.75 -11.78
N LYS A 178 1.76 -9.41 -12.87
CA LYS A 178 2.85 -8.95 -13.76
C LYS A 178 2.51 -7.62 -14.43
N TYR A 179 1.29 -7.49 -14.94
CA TYR A 179 0.81 -6.26 -15.54
C TYR A 179 0.83 -5.10 -14.54
N LEU A 180 0.21 -5.27 -13.36
CA LEU A 180 0.14 -4.25 -12.31
C LEU A 180 1.52 -3.82 -11.81
N ALA A 181 2.44 -4.79 -11.63
CA ALA A 181 3.80 -4.53 -11.20
C ALA A 181 4.62 -3.70 -12.20
N GLY A 182 4.38 -3.91 -13.50
CA GLY A 182 5.04 -3.20 -14.58
C GLY A 182 4.44 -1.84 -14.95
N LEU A 183 3.37 -1.39 -14.27
CA LEU A 183 2.80 -0.06 -14.45
C LEU A 183 3.72 1.00 -13.83
N GLN A 184 4.22 1.92 -14.66
CA GLN A 184 5.07 3.01 -14.20
C GLN A 184 4.23 4.16 -13.64
N VAL A 185 4.42 4.47 -12.35
CA VAL A 185 3.64 5.48 -11.62
C VAL A 185 3.86 6.91 -12.17
N ASP A 186 5.07 7.21 -12.66
CA ASP A 186 5.42 8.54 -13.22
C ASP A 186 4.72 8.86 -14.55
N GLN A 187 4.17 7.86 -15.24
CA GLN A 187 3.46 8.05 -16.51
C GLN A 187 2.00 8.50 -16.32
N TYR A 188 1.46 8.33 -15.11
CA TYR A 188 0.04 8.59 -14.80
C TYR A 188 -0.15 9.65 -13.72
N ILE A 189 0.87 9.91 -12.89
CA ILE A 189 0.92 11.08 -12.03
C ILE A 189 1.59 12.20 -12.83
N GLY A 190 0.77 13.02 -13.50
CA GLY A 190 1.26 14.21 -14.18
C GLY A 190 2.19 15.02 -13.27
N ARG A 191 3.31 15.49 -13.82
CA ARG A 191 4.29 16.36 -13.17
C ARG A 191 3.57 17.42 -12.30
N GLY A 192 3.49 17.22 -10.99
CA GLY A 192 2.90 18.19 -10.05
C GLY A 192 1.68 17.73 -9.23
N GLY A 193 1.44 16.43 -9.05
CA GLY A 193 0.29 15.93 -8.27
C GLY A 193 0.57 15.59 -6.80
N ARG A 194 0.97 16.60 -6.00
CA ARG A 194 1.21 16.61 -4.53
C ARG A 194 2.21 15.60 -3.96
#